data_AF-G7VFL4-F1
#
_entry.id   AF-G7VFL4-F1
#
_cell.length_a   1.000
_cell.length_b   1.000
_cell.length_c   1.000
_cell.angle_alpha   90.00
_cell.angle_beta   90.00
_cell.angle_gamma   90.00
#
_symmetry.space_group_name_H-M   'P 1'
#
loop_
_entity.id
_entity.type
_entity.pdbx_description
1 polymer ?
#
loop_
_entity_poly.entity_id
_entity_poly.type
_entity_poly.pdbx_seq_one_letter_code
_entity_poly.pdbx_strand_id
1 'polypeptide(L)'
;MLQVVDHSGGLHALGEVAALVSPKCRCQPPTPLPHSYYYLAKSIRQIHGVDITDALLDQLDLGLPYLDSLLLYSQLPLGDSWIAKLMPSGEGAAKCVAPWPDPITAAIALASTGVGSLAVDLRFGYERYAHLIAEYAESVGAELQLLVTRPLNLPGDVVFHSSVPPYLRERYIKAVGDVSISKGAVQLGSIGLGEETCSSQQRDFAKALERVAMVLGLDMGIFDDLVSQGVLSQSYLQDFADPRQLGYLVKWDIIRQTPGGWLPTPKLVYLYGLYKSR
;
A
#
# COMPACT_ATOMS: atom_id res chain seq x y z
N MET A 1 4.77 -16.52 13.67
CA MET A 1 5.22 -15.12 13.88
C MET A 1 6.25 -15.08 15.00
N LEU A 2 7.27 -14.23 14.84
CA LEU A 2 8.36 -14.00 15.77
C LEU A 2 8.53 -12.50 16.01
N GLN A 3 8.88 -12.10 17.22
CA GLN A 3 9.25 -10.73 17.57
C GLN A 3 10.70 -10.70 18.01
N VAL A 4 11.54 -9.90 17.34
CA VAL A 4 12.94 -9.70 17.70
C VAL A 4 13.08 -8.34 18.36
N VAL A 5 13.31 -8.33 19.67
CA VAL A 5 13.56 -7.13 20.45
C VAL A 5 15.03 -6.77 20.29
N ASP A 6 15.30 -5.68 19.58
CA ASP A 6 16.65 -5.25 19.20
C ASP A 6 16.82 -3.73 19.37
N HIS A 7 17.90 -3.33 20.03
CA HIS A 7 18.31 -1.94 20.25
C HIS A 7 19.60 -1.58 19.52
N SER A 8 20.19 -2.52 18.79
CA SER A 8 21.39 -2.30 18.01
C SER A 8 21.09 -1.43 16.78
N GLY A 9 22.14 -0.85 16.21
CA GLY A 9 22.04 -0.23 14.89
C GLY A 9 21.91 -1.24 13.76
N GLY A 10 22.13 -2.54 14.00
CA GLY A 10 22.08 -3.61 13.00
C GLY A 10 20.66 -4.05 12.66
N LEU A 11 20.53 -5.03 11.78
CA LEU A 11 19.29 -5.73 11.48
C LEU A 11 19.52 -7.21 11.77
N HIS A 12 18.81 -7.75 12.75
CA HIS A 12 19.02 -9.12 13.20
C HIS A 12 17.73 -9.92 13.07
N ALA A 13 17.81 -11.11 12.51
CA ALA A 13 16.69 -12.04 12.37
C ALA A 13 17.08 -13.44 12.82
N LEU A 14 16.08 -14.25 13.13
CA LEU A 14 16.27 -15.66 13.40
C LEU A 14 16.18 -16.44 12.08
N GLY A 15 17.29 -17.01 11.62
CA GLY A 15 17.35 -17.73 10.35
C GLY A 15 17.37 -16.81 9.12
N GLU A 16 17.18 -17.40 7.94
CA GLU A 16 17.14 -16.65 6.69
C GLU A 16 15.76 -16.01 6.46
N VAL A 17 15.78 -14.77 5.97
CA VAL A 17 14.58 -14.01 5.62
C VAL A 17 14.59 -13.74 4.13
N ALA A 18 13.48 -14.05 3.45
CA ALA A 18 13.41 -13.88 1.99
C ALA A 18 13.31 -12.40 1.59
N ALA A 19 12.59 -11.59 2.36
CA ALA A 19 12.46 -10.15 2.12
C ALA A 19 12.41 -9.33 3.43
N LEU A 20 12.89 -8.09 3.35
CA LEU A 20 13.02 -7.17 4.47
C LEU A 20 12.36 -5.84 4.13
N VAL A 21 11.57 -5.30 5.06
CA VAL A 21 11.12 -3.90 5.05
C VAL A 21 11.89 -3.13 6.11
N SER A 22 12.71 -2.16 5.72
CA SER A 22 13.50 -1.35 6.66
C SER A 22 13.83 0.03 6.09
N PRO A 23 13.92 1.10 6.93
CA PRO A 23 14.41 2.41 6.50
C PRO A 23 15.81 2.39 5.86
N LYS A 24 16.59 1.32 6.07
CA LYS A 24 17.90 1.14 5.43
C LYS A 24 17.84 0.68 3.98
N CYS A 25 16.68 0.19 3.55
CA CYS A 25 16.44 -0.24 2.18
C CYS A 25 16.13 0.96 1.28
N ARG A 26 16.34 0.79 -0.03
CA ARG A 26 16.15 1.86 -1.02
C ARG A 26 15.03 1.57 -2.02
N CYS A 27 14.70 0.30 -2.24
CA CYS A 27 13.72 -0.09 -3.24
C CYS A 27 12.31 0.28 -2.79
N GLN A 28 11.49 0.76 -3.71
CA GLN A 28 10.08 0.96 -3.41
C GLN A 28 9.38 -0.40 -3.21
N PRO A 29 8.37 -0.47 -2.35
CA PRO A 29 7.59 -1.70 -2.23
C PRO A 29 6.84 -1.99 -3.53
N PRO A 30 6.64 -3.28 -3.85
CA PRO A 30 5.94 -3.70 -5.05
C PRO A 30 4.53 -3.13 -5.10
N THR A 31 3.97 -3.06 -6.30
CA THR A 31 2.55 -2.81 -6.49
C THR A 31 1.73 -3.94 -5.84
N PRO A 32 0.78 -3.66 -4.93
CA PRO A 32 0.02 -4.69 -4.23
C PRO A 32 -0.85 -5.52 -5.17
N LEU A 33 -0.97 -6.82 -4.89
CA LEU A 33 -1.84 -7.73 -5.64
C LEU A 33 -3.29 -7.69 -5.13
N PRO A 34 -4.29 -7.96 -6.00
CA PRO A 34 -5.72 -8.01 -5.68
C PRO A 34 -6.12 -8.65 -4.35
N HIS A 35 -5.54 -9.81 -4.03
CA HIS A 35 -5.90 -10.56 -2.82
C HIS A 35 -5.44 -9.87 -1.51
N SER A 36 -4.59 -8.84 -1.59
CA SER A 36 -4.17 -8.02 -0.45
C SER A 36 -5.08 -6.82 -0.18
N TYR A 37 -5.99 -6.47 -1.10
CA TYR A 37 -6.71 -5.19 -1.09
C TYR A 37 -7.50 -4.94 0.19
N TYR A 38 -8.13 -5.97 0.77
CA TYR A 38 -8.84 -5.84 2.04
C TYR A 38 -7.92 -5.35 3.16
N TYR A 39 -6.76 -6.00 3.33
CA TYR A 39 -5.78 -5.64 4.35
C TYR A 39 -5.11 -4.30 4.06
N LEU A 40 -4.87 -4.01 2.78
CA LEU A 40 -4.35 -2.72 2.33
C LEU A 40 -5.32 -1.58 2.72
N ALA A 41 -6.59 -1.68 2.33
CA ALA A 41 -7.61 -0.67 2.65
C ALA A 41 -7.81 -0.51 4.17
N LYS A 42 -7.87 -1.63 4.90
CA LYS A 42 -7.94 -1.62 6.38
C LYS A 42 -6.76 -0.86 6.99
N SER A 43 -5.56 -1.07 6.47
CA SER A 43 -4.34 -0.40 6.95
C SER A 43 -4.35 1.08 6.62
N ILE A 44 -4.68 1.45 5.39
CA ILE A 44 -4.78 2.85 4.97
C ILE A 44 -5.80 3.62 5.81
N ARG A 45 -6.97 3.02 6.07
CA ARG A 45 -7.99 3.62 6.92
C ARG A 45 -7.51 3.83 8.36
N GLN A 46 -6.83 2.86 8.95
CA GLN A 46 -6.35 2.96 10.34
C GLN A 46 -5.15 3.90 10.52
N ILE A 47 -4.28 4.00 9.51
CA ILE A 47 -3.04 4.79 9.57
C ILE A 47 -3.28 6.22 9.08
N HIS A 48 -3.95 6.36 7.93
CA HIS A 48 -4.09 7.63 7.20
C HIS A 48 -5.52 8.20 7.27
N GLY A 49 -6.49 7.46 7.81
CA GLY A 49 -7.87 7.93 8.00
C GLY A 49 -8.73 7.94 6.75
N VAL A 50 -8.22 7.44 5.62
CA VAL A 50 -8.92 7.42 4.32
C VAL A 50 -9.44 6.02 4.04
N ASP A 51 -10.72 5.89 3.67
CA ASP A 51 -11.27 4.63 3.22
C ASP A 51 -11.13 4.51 1.69
N ILE A 52 -10.38 3.51 1.23
CA ILE A 52 -10.14 3.25 -0.19
C ILE A 52 -10.83 1.95 -0.65
N THR A 53 -11.61 1.29 0.22
CA THR A 53 -12.16 -0.06 -0.03
C THR A 53 -12.97 -0.11 -1.32
N ASP A 54 -13.91 0.82 -1.51
CA ASP A 54 -14.78 0.82 -2.69
C ASP A 54 -14.02 1.08 -3.99
N ALA A 55 -12.98 1.93 -3.94
CA ALA A 55 -12.15 2.21 -5.10
C ALA A 55 -11.32 0.97 -5.50
N LEU A 56 -10.80 0.22 -4.51
CA LEU A 56 -10.10 -1.04 -4.77
C LEU A 56 -11.04 -2.10 -5.35
N LEU A 57 -12.27 -2.21 -4.85
CA LEU A 57 -13.29 -3.11 -5.41
C LEU A 57 -13.61 -2.73 -6.87
N ASP A 58 -13.74 -1.44 -7.18
CA ASP A 58 -13.94 -1.00 -8.56
C ASP A 58 -12.82 -1.47 -9.49
N GLN A 59 -11.56 -1.42 -9.03
CA GLN A 59 -10.44 -1.91 -9.82
C GLN A 59 -10.51 -3.42 -10.08
N LEU A 60 -11.00 -4.20 -9.11
CA LEU A 60 -11.26 -5.63 -9.28
C LEU A 60 -12.38 -5.89 -10.28
N ASP A 61 -13.49 -5.15 -10.19
CA ASP A 61 -14.63 -5.26 -11.10
C ASP A 61 -14.28 -4.83 -12.54
N LEU A 62 -13.30 -3.94 -12.68
CA LEU A 62 -12.69 -3.54 -13.95
C LEU A 62 -11.63 -4.53 -14.46
N GLY A 63 -11.33 -5.59 -13.70
CA GLY A 63 -10.41 -6.65 -14.10
C GLY A 63 -8.93 -6.26 -14.06
N LEU A 64 -8.55 -5.24 -13.27
CA LEU A 64 -7.16 -4.81 -13.18
C LEU A 64 -6.32 -5.84 -12.40
N PRO A 65 -5.17 -6.29 -12.96
CA PRO A 65 -4.36 -7.35 -12.35
C PRO A 65 -3.51 -6.87 -11.15
N TYR A 66 -3.32 -5.55 -11.03
CA TYR A 66 -2.53 -4.90 -9.98
C TYR A 66 -3.19 -3.59 -9.60
N LEU A 67 -2.81 -3.06 -8.43
CA LEU A 67 -3.27 -1.76 -8.00
C LEU A 67 -2.79 -0.67 -8.95
N ASP A 68 -3.75 0.07 -9.50
CA ASP A 68 -3.50 1.20 -10.36
C ASP A 68 -3.65 2.50 -9.57
N SER A 69 -2.51 3.06 -9.15
CA SER A 69 -2.49 4.30 -8.38
C SER A 69 -2.95 5.52 -9.20
N LEU A 70 -2.81 5.51 -10.53
CA LEU A 70 -3.30 6.61 -11.38
C LEU A 70 -4.83 6.58 -11.45
N LEU A 71 -5.41 5.40 -11.60
CA LEU A 71 -6.87 5.26 -11.56
C LEU A 71 -7.40 5.57 -10.15
N LEU A 72 -6.73 5.07 -9.09
CA LEU A 72 -7.10 5.35 -7.71
C LEU A 72 -7.15 6.86 -7.42
N TYR A 73 -6.22 7.64 -7.99
CA TYR A 73 -6.22 9.10 -7.87
C TYR A 73 -7.51 9.74 -8.38
N SER A 74 -8.08 9.21 -9.47
CA SER A 74 -9.34 9.68 -10.05
C SER A 74 -10.58 9.14 -9.34
N GLN A 75 -10.51 7.91 -8.80
CA GLN A 75 -11.62 7.26 -8.09
C GLN A 75 -11.96 7.97 -6.78
N LEU A 76 -10.94 8.37 -6.04
CA LEU A 76 -11.11 8.95 -4.71
C LEU A 76 -11.63 10.39 -4.74
N PRO A 77 -12.32 10.85 -3.69
CA PRO A 77 -12.65 12.26 -3.52
C PRO A 77 -11.40 13.15 -3.65
N LEU A 78 -11.55 14.37 -4.19
CA LEU A 78 -10.40 15.26 -4.42
C LEU A 78 -9.55 15.48 -3.17
N GLY A 79 -10.19 15.66 -2.01
CA GLY A 79 -9.52 15.85 -0.72
C GLY A 79 -8.70 14.66 -0.25
N ASP A 80 -9.00 13.45 -0.72
CA ASP A 80 -8.36 12.20 -0.32
C ASP A 80 -7.45 11.62 -1.41
N SER A 81 -7.50 12.16 -2.63
CA SER A 81 -6.74 11.70 -3.79
C SER A 81 -5.23 11.62 -3.55
N TRP A 82 -4.67 12.41 -2.63
CA TRP A 82 -3.26 12.37 -2.25
C TRP A 82 -2.80 10.98 -1.79
N ILE A 83 -3.69 10.16 -1.22
CA ILE A 83 -3.35 8.81 -0.77
C ILE A 83 -2.89 7.93 -1.93
N ALA A 84 -3.40 8.16 -3.15
CA ALA A 84 -3.00 7.39 -4.32
C ALA A 84 -1.52 7.61 -4.67
N LYS A 85 -0.97 8.80 -4.35
CA LYS A 85 0.46 9.11 -4.52
C LYS A 85 1.36 8.39 -3.52
N LEU A 86 0.78 7.91 -2.42
CA LEU A 86 1.45 7.16 -1.38
C LEU A 86 1.38 5.65 -1.61
N MET A 87 0.57 5.16 -2.55
CA MET A 87 0.45 3.73 -2.77
C MET A 87 1.76 3.12 -3.26
N PRO A 88 2.14 1.94 -2.73
CA PRO A 88 3.26 1.19 -3.27
C PRO A 88 3.08 0.93 -4.77
N SER A 89 4.14 1.16 -5.55
CA SER A 89 4.08 1.14 -7.01
C SER A 89 5.35 0.62 -7.68
N GLY A 90 6.23 -0.02 -6.90
CA GLY A 90 7.45 -0.65 -7.38
C GLY A 90 7.19 -1.89 -8.25
N GLU A 91 8.21 -2.27 -9.02
CA GLU A 91 8.21 -3.48 -9.84
C GLU A 91 8.87 -4.64 -9.09
N GLY A 92 8.17 -5.77 -8.99
CA GLY A 92 8.73 -7.03 -8.47
C GLY A 92 9.01 -7.07 -6.96
N ALA A 93 9.36 -8.26 -6.48
CA ALA A 93 9.66 -8.52 -5.07
C ALA A 93 11.16 -8.31 -4.77
N ALA A 94 11.54 -7.07 -4.47
CA ALA A 94 12.88 -6.76 -3.97
C ALA A 94 13.11 -7.42 -2.59
N LYS A 95 14.34 -7.90 -2.32
CA LYS A 95 14.69 -8.47 -1.01
C LYS A 95 14.80 -7.40 0.07
N CYS A 96 15.08 -6.15 -0.30
CA CYS A 96 15.21 -5.03 0.63
C CYS A 96 14.36 -3.85 0.19
N VAL A 97 13.23 -3.64 0.88
CA VAL A 97 12.19 -2.66 0.56
C VAL A 97 12.15 -1.53 1.59
N ALA A 98 12.08 -0.29 1.12
CA ALA A 98 11.91 0.90 1.95
C ALA A 98 10.48 0.97 2.52
N PRO A 99 10.29 1.52 3.72
CA PRO A 99 8.99 1.57 4.40
C PRO A 99 8.15 2.75 3.90
N TRP A 100 7.94 2.85 2.58
CA TRP A 100 7.13 3.89 1.96
C TRP A 100 5.76 3.34 1.54
N PRO A 101 4.63 4.00 1.87
CA PRO A 101 4.54 5.24 2.63
C PRO A 101 4.75 5.02 4.14
N ASP A 102 4.57 3.79 4.60
CA ASP A 102 4.80 3.34 5.96
C ASP A 102 5.19 1.84 5.93
N PRO A 103 5.80 1.30 6.99
CA PRO A 103 6.26 -0.09 7.01
C PRO A 103 5.12 -1.11 6.96
N ILE A 104 3.89 -0.75 7.35
CA ILE A 104 2.73 -1.66 7.38
C ILE A 104 2.23 -1.90 5.95
N THR A 105 1.93 -0.82 5.23
CA THR A 105 1.50 -0.88 3.83
C THR A 105 2.59 -1.48 2.94
N ALA A 106 3.86 -1.15 3.18
CA ALA A 106 5.00 -1.74 2.48
C ALA A 106 5.10 -3.26 2.70
N ALA A 107 4.95 -3.71 3.94
CA ALA A 107 5.00 -5.13 4.30
C ALA A 107 3.82 -5.92 3.69
N ILE A 108 2.61 -5.37 3.69
CA ILE A 108 1.44 -5.99 3.04
C ILE A 108 1.67 -6.09 1.53
N ALA A 109 2.15 -5.03 0.90
CA ALA A 109 2.46 -5.04 -0.52
C ALA A 109 3.50 -6.11 -0.88
N LEU A 110 4.58 -6.21 -0.09
CA LEU A 110 5.63 -7.20 -0.29
C LEU A 110 5.15 -8.64 -0.01
N ALA A 111 4.40 -8.86 1.07
CA ALA A 111 3.80 -10.16 1.36
C ALA A 111 2.85 -10.62 0.24
N SER A 112 2.16 -9.69 -0.42
CA SER A 112 1.24 -9.98 -1.53
C SER A 112 1.93 -10.58 -2.76
N THR A 113 3.25 -10.44 -2.89
CA THR A 113 3.98 -11.08 -4.00
C THR A 113 4.33 -12.55 -3.73
N GLY A 114 3.89 -13.12 -2.61
CA GLY A 114 4.11 -14.53 -2.27
C GLY A 114 5.46 -14.83 -1.63
N VAL A 115 6.08 -13.86 -0.94
CA VAL A 115 7.31 -14.13 -0.18
C VAL A 115 7.01 -15.05 1.02
N GLY A 116 7.78 -16.12 1.18
CA GLY A 116 7.55 -17.11 2.24
C GLY A 116 8.01 -16.68 3.64
N SER A 117 8.94 -15.73 3.74
CA SER A 117 9.48 -15.21 5.00
C SER A 117 9.81 -13.73 4.89
N LEU A 118 9.34 -12.94 5.85
CA LEU A 118 9.37 -11.47 5.83
C LEU A 118 9.84 -10.94 7.19
N ALA A 119 10.82 -10.03 7.17
CA ALA A 119 11.19 -9.22 8.32
C ALA A 119 10.73 -7.78 8.14
N VAL A 120 10.20 -7.16 9.19
CA VAL A 120 9.74 -5.76 9.16
C VAL A 120 10.36 -5.00 10.32
N ASP A 121 11.10 -3.95 10.01
CA ASP A 121 11.71 -3.06 11.00
C ASP A 121 10.72 -1.99 11.47
N LEU A 122 10.18 -2.20 12.67
CA LEU A 122 9.23 -1.31 13.35
C LEU A 122 9.88 -0.52 14.49
N ARG A 123 11.21 -0.60 14.65
CA ARG A 123 11.91 0.11 15.75
C ARG A 123 11.78 1.63 15.68
N PHE A 124 11.44 2.15 14.51
CA PHE A 124 11.26 3.58 14.24
C PHE A 124 9.79 4.04 14.27
N GLY A 125 8.85 3.16 14.63
CA GLY A 125 7.43 3.51 14.78
C GLY A 125 6.47 2.44 14.25
N TYR A 126 5.17 2.77 14.23
CA TYR A 126 4.09 1.92 13.70
C TYR A 126 3.86 0.58 14.43
N GLU A 127 4.54 0.31 15.55
CA GLU A 127 4.33 -0.85 16.42
C GLU A 127 2.84 -1.09 16.74
N ARG A 128 2.05 -0.02 16.96
CA ARG A 128 0.60 -0.11 17.26
C ARG A 128 -0.22 -0.78 16.14
N TYR A 129 0.29 -0.75 14.92
CA TYR A 129 -0.35 -1.27 13.71
C TYR A 129 0.21 -2.64 13.28
N ALA A 130 1.18 -3.19 14.02
CA ALA A 130 1.82 -4.46 13.69
C ALA A 130 0.84 -5.64 13.54
N HIS A 131 -0.30 -5.57 14.24
CA HIS A 131 -1.38 -6.56 14.14
C HIS A 131 -1.91 -6.71 12.69
N LEU A 132 -1.88 -5.65 11.88
CA LEU A 132 -2.35 -5.67 10.49
C LEU A 132 -1.44 -6.52 9.58
N ILE A 133 -0.13 -6.43 9.78
CA ILE A 133 0.83 -7.26 9.05
C ILE A 133 0.71 -8.71 9.52
N ALA A 134 0.59 -8.92 10.83
CA ALA A 134 0.46 -10.26 11.42
C ALA A 134 -0.76 -11.01 10.87
N GLU A 135 -1.92 -10.35 10.85
CA GLU A 135 -3.19 -10.89 10.32
C GLU A 135 -3.05 -11.27 8.84
N TYR A 136 -2.44 -10.39 8.04
CA TYR A 136 -2.25 -10.67 6.62
C TYR A 136 -1.23 -11.79 6.38
N ALA A 137 -0.07 -11.76 7.05
CA ALA A 137 0.96 -12.78 6.92
C ALA A 137 0.44 -14.17 7.29
N GLU A 138 -0.38 -14.27 8.35
CA GLU A 138 -1.08 -15.52 8.70
C GLU A 138 -2.03 -15.97 7.59
N SER A 139 -2.80 -15.05 7.00
CA SER A 139 -3.75 -15.38 5.93
C SER A 139 -3.10 -15.91 4.65
N VAL A 140 -1.84 -15.52 4.37
CA VAL A 140 -1.07 -15.99 3.21
C VAL A 140 -0.04 -17.06 3.57
N GLY A 141 0.05 -17.47 4.84
CA GLY A 141 1.01 -18.47 5.31
C GLY A 141 2.48 -18.02 5.29
N ALA A 142 2.74 -16.71 5.32
CA ALA A 142 4.10 -16.17 5.35
C ALA A 142 4.67 -16.12 6.77
N GLU A 143 5.94 -16.50 6.92
CA GLU A 143 6.66 -16.38 8.20
C GLU A 143 7.03 -14.92 8.48
N LEU A 144 6.39 -14.32 9.48
CA LEU A 144 6.66 -12.92 9.86
C LEU A 144 7.62 -12.82 11.05
N GLN A 145 8.66 -12.00 10.89
CA GLN A 145 9.53 -11.52 11.95
C GLN A 145 9.39 -10.00 12.11
N LEU A 146 9.04 -9.54 13.31
CA LEU A 146 8.94 -8.11 13.62
C LEU A 146 10.17 -7.67 14.40
N LEU A 147 10.92 -6.70 13.88
CA LEU A 147 12.02 -6.08 14.61
C LEU A 147 11.46 -4.89 15.39
N VAL A 148 11.54 -4.95 16.72
CA VAL A 148 10.86 -4.01 17.63
C VAL A 148 11.80 -3.59 18.75
N THR A 149 11.47 -2.49 19.43
CA THR A 149 12.24 -2.05 20.61
C THR A 149 11.72 -2.63 21.91
N ARG A 150 10.52 -3.22 21.89
CA ARG A 150 9.87 -3.84 23.04
C ARG A 150 8.92 -4.95 22.58
N PRO A 151 8.63 -5.95 23.43
CA PRO A 151 7.61 -6.95 23.12
C PRO A 151 6.25 -6.30 22.88
N LEU A 152 5.58 -6.69 21.81
CA LEU A 152 4.22 -6.30 21.47
C LEU A 152 3.22 -7.31 22.02
N ASN A 153 2.01 -6.84 22.32
CA ASN A 153 0.89 -7.70 22.71
C ASN A 153 0.29 -8.41 21.49
N LEU A 154 1.10 -9.29 20.89
CA LEU A 154 0.78 -10.09 19.72
C LEU A 154 1.19 -11.55 19.99
N PRO A 155 0.50 -12.53 19.37
CA PRO A 155 0.85 -13.94 19.54
C PRO A 155 2.25 -14.26 18.98
N GLY A 156 2.81 -15.41 19.33
CA GLY A 156 4.11 -15.85 18.81
C GLY A 156 5.27 -15.64 19.79
N ASP A 157 6.44 -16.07 19.37
CA ASP A 157 7.63 -16.10 20.21
C ASP A 157 8.34 -14.73 20.23
N VAL A 158 8.99 -14.43 21.34
CA VAL A 158 9.75 -13.19 21.53
C VAL A 158 11.20 -13.55 21.80
N VAL A 159 12.10 -12.96 21.01
CA VAL A 159 13.54 -13.13 21.09
C VAL A 159 14.17 -11.80 21.47
N PHE A 160 14.93 -11.78 22.54
CA PHE A 160 15.74 -10.63 22.94
C PHE A 160 17.13 -10.76 22.34
N HIS A 161 17.56 -9.74 21.60
CA HIS A 161 18.94 -9.63 21.15
C HIS A 161 19.86 -9.23 22.33
N SER A 162 21.14 -9.60 22.25
CA SER A 162 22.17 -9.26 23.23
C SER A 162 22.30 -7.76 23.52
N SER A 163 21.91 -6.89 22.58
CA SER A 163 21.92 -5.43 22.78
C SER A 163 20.86 -4.91 23.73
N VAL A 164 19.84 -5.71 24.08
CA VAL A 164 18.72 -5.24 24.90
C VAL A 164 19.21 -4.96 26.33
N PRO A 165 18.92 -3.76 26.88
CA PRO A 165 19.31 -3.44 28.24
C PRO A 165 18.77 -4.44 29.27
N PRO A 166 19.57 -4.86 30.28
CA PRO A 166 19.16 -5.89 31.24
C PRO A 166 17.82 -5.62 31.92
N TYR A 167 17.55 -4.36 32.31
CA TYR A 167 16.31 -3.98 33.00
C TYR A 167 15.03 -4.15 32.17
N LEU A 168 15.13 -4.15 30.83
CA LEU A 168 13.98 -4.45 29.95
C LEU A 168 13.80 -5.95 29.80
N ARG A 169 14.91 -6.69 29.69
CA ARG A 169 14.90 -8.14 29.49
C ARG A 169 14.50 -8.89 30.76
N GLU A 170 14.99 -8.49 31.92
CA GLU A 170 14.78 -9.17 33.23
C GLU A 170 13.30 -9.30 33.64
N ARG A 171 12.42 -8.45 33.09
CA ARG A 171 10.96 -8.57 33.25
C ARG A 171 10.39 -9.83 32.59
N TYR A 172 11.11 -10.39 31.62
CA TYR A 172 10.69 -11.53 30.81
C TYR A 172 11.63 -12.73 31.01
N ILE A 173 12.95 -12.51 30.94
CA ILE A 173 13.98 -13.56 31.02
C ILE A 173 15.24 -13.04 31.75
N LYS A 174 15.83 -13.88 32.62
CA LYS A 174 17.06 -13.56 33.38
C LYS A 174 18.39 -13.98 32.69
N ALA A 175 18.32 -14.67 31.56
CA ALA A 175 19.49 -15.16 30.83
C ALA A 175 20.17 -14.07 29.97
N VAL A 176 21.48 -14.20 29.74
CA VAL A 176 22.31 -13.27 28.95
C VAL A 176 22.51 -13.79 27.53
N GLY A 177 22.70 -12.89 26.56
CA GLY A 177 22.87 -13.22 25.14
C GLY A 177 21.57 -13.08 24.35
N ASP A 178 21.52 -13.73 23.19
CA ASP A 178 20.32 -13.83 22.36
C ASP A 178 19.40 -14.93 22.93
N VAL A 179 18.20 -14.56 23.37
CA VAL A 179 17.34 -15.48 24.13
C VAL A 179 15.88 -15.37 23.71
N SER A 180 15.30 -16.51 23.34
CA SER A 180 13.86 -16.74 23.13
C SER A 180 13.15 -17.00 24.46
N ILE A 181 11.96 -16.42 24.66
CA ILE A 181 11.10 -16.71 25.82
C ILE A 181 10.72 -18.20 25.86
N SER A 182 10.44 -18.81 24.71
CA SER A 182 9.97 -20.19 24.65
C SER A 182 11.07 -21.24 24.51
N LYS A 183 12.17 -20.93 23.80
CA LYS A 183 13.21 -21.89 23.41
C LYS A 183 14.55 -21.71 24.13
N GLY A 184 14.71 -20.64 24.92
CA GLY A 184 15.98 -20.36 25.61
C GLY A 184 17.02 -19.74 24.67
N ALA A 185 18.28 -20.15 24.77
CA ALA A 185 19.36 -19.57 23.98
C ALA A 185 19.13 -19.78 22.47
N VAL A 186 19.23 -18.70 21.70
CA VAL A 186 19.12 -18.71 20.23
C VAL A 186 20.28 -17.93 19.64
N GLN A 187 20.46 -17.98 18.32
CA GLN A 187 21.49 -17.21 17.63
C GLN A 187 20.82 -16.38 16.54
N LEU A 188 20.88 -15.05 16.67
CA LEU A 188 20.40 -14.14 15.64
C LEU A 188 21.48 -13.91 14.60
N GLY A 189 21.10 -13.93 13.32
CA GLY A 189 21.96 -13.61 12.19
C GLY A 189 21.76 -12.16 11.74
N SER A 190 22.82 -11.50 11.29
CA SER A 190 22.69 -10.19 10.63
C SER A 190 22.03 -10.36 9.26
N ILE A 191 21.03 -9.56 8.97
CA ILE A 191 20.40 -9.51 7.65
C ILE A 191 21.30 -8.70 6.72
N GLY A 192 21.77 -9.32 5.64
CA GLY A 192 22.52 -8.63 4.58
C GLY A 192 21.62 -7.71 3.77
N LEU A 193 22.00 -6.44 3.64
CA LEU A 193 21.35 -5.52 2.70
C LEU A 193 21.90 -5.84 1.30
N GLY A 194 21.07 -6.43 0.43
CA GLY A 194 21.47 -6.67 -0.95
C GLY A 194 21.73 -5.35 -1.70
N GLU A 195 22.73 -5.33 -2.59
CA GLU A 195 22.90 -4.26 -3.57
C GLU A 195 21.93 -4.48 -4.74
N GLU A 196 20.64 -4.20 -4.51
CA GLU A 196 19.63 -4.31 -5.56
C GLU A 196 19.52 -3.00 -6.35
N THR A 197 19.68 -3.11 -7.68
CA THR A 197 19.29 -2.05 -8.62
C THR A 197 17.79 -2.12 -8.84
N CYS A 198 17.06 -1.21 -8.19
CA CYS A 198 15.61 -1.14 -8.30
C CYS A 198 15.17 -0.07 -9.31
N SER A 199 14.27 -0.44 -10.23
CA SER A 199 13.57 0.51 -11.09
C SER A 199 12.44 1.15 -10.31
N SER A 200 12.41 2.48 -10.28
CA SER A 200 11.22 3.22 -9.85
C SER A 200 10.61 3.92 -11.05
N GLN A 201 9.43 3.50 -11.48
CA GLN A 201 8.66 4.29 -12.44
C GLN A 201 7.96 5.42 -11.70
N GLN A 202 8.39 6.65 -11.94
CA GLN A 202 7.68 7.82 -11.44
C GLN A 202 6.31 7.89 -12.14
N ARG A 203 5.23 7.76 -11.37
CA ARG A 203 3.87 7.82 -11.88
C ARG A 203 3.50 9.27 -12.22
N ASP A 204 2.91 9.42 -13.38
CA ASP A 204 2.52 10.71 -13.91
C ASP A 204 1.04 10.99 -13.65
N PHE A 205 0.74 11.57 -12.48
CA PHE A 205 -0.63 11.86 -12.05
C PHE A 205 -1.36 12.89 -12.93
N ALA A 206 -0.67 13.61 -13.82
CA ALA A 206 -1.33 14.45 -14.81
C ALA A 206 -2.11 13.63 -15.85
N LYS A 207 -1.75 12.34 -16.03
CA LYS A 207 -2.42 11.39 -16.93
C LYS A 207 -3.57 10.63 -16.28
N ALA A 208 -4.00 11.02 -15.09
CA ALA A 208 -5.08 10.33 -14.39
C ALA A 208 -6.42 10.35 -15.16
N LEU A 209 -6.70 11.43 -15.89
CA LEU A 209 -7.89 11.51 -16.77
C LEU A 209 -7.76 10.60 -17.99
N GLU A 210 -6.60 10.59 -18.65
CA GLU A 210 -6.32 9.65 -19.75
C GLU A 210 -6.50 8.20 -19.29
N ARG A 211 -6.07 7.89 -18.06
CA ARG A 211 -6.19 6.55 -17.50
C ARG A 211 -7.65 6.17 -17.25
N VAL A 212 -8.49 7.10 -16.79
CA VAL A 212 -9.95 6.89 -16.69
C VAL A 212 -10.54 6.56 -18.07
N ALA A 213 -10.21 7.37 -19.08
CA ALA A 213 -10.70 7.17 -20.44
C ALA A 213 -10.33 5.78 -20.96
N MET A 214 -9.06 5.40 -20.81
CA MET A 214 -8.55 4.13 -21.30
C MET A 214 -9.12 2.92 -20.55
N VAL A 215 -9.27 2.98 -19.22
CA VAL A 215 -9.83 1.86 -18.43
C VAL A 215 -11.32 1.69 -18.70
N LEU A 216 -12.06 2.79 -18.86
CA LEU A 216 -13.47 2.72 -19.19
C LEU A 216 -13.74 2.48 -20.69
N GLY A 217 -12.75 2.65 -21.57
CA GLY A 217 -12.93 2.55 -23.02
C GLY A 217 -13.67 3.74 -23.62
N LEU A 218 -13.45 4.93 -23.08
CA LEU A 218 -14.05 6.20 -23.51
C LEU A 218 -13.09 7.00 -24.40
N ASP A 219 -13.66 7.76 -25.32
CA ASP A 219 -12.89 8.74 -26.09
C ASP A 219 -12.60 10.00 -25.25
N MET A 220 -11.39 10.54 -25.36
CA MET A 220 -10.99 11.74 -24.62
C MET A 220 -11.79 12.99 -25.02
N GLY A 221 -12.34 13.03 -26.23
CA GLY A 221 -13.19 14.13 -26.71
C GLY A 221 -14.43 14.35 -25.86
N ILE A 222 -14.98 13.29 -25.26
CA ILE A 222 -16.15 13.40 -24.36
C ILE A 222 -15.85 14.32 -23.18
N PHE A 223 -14.65 14.22 -22.60
CA PHE A 223 -14.25 15.08 -21.48
C PHE A 223 -14.00 16.52 -21.93
N ASP A 224 -13.53 16.72 -23.16
CA ASP A 224 -13.37 18.04 -23.76
C ASP A 224 -14.72 18.73 -23.95
N ASP A 225 -15.70 18.01 -24.52
CA ASP A 225 -17.05 18.50 -24.73
C ASP A 225 -17.76 18.79 -23.40
N LEU A 226 -17.59 17.94 -22.38
CA LEU A 226 -18.14 18.16 -21.04
C LEU A 226 -17.61 19.44 -20.40
N VAL A 227 -16.30 19.65 -20.43
CA VAL A 227 -15.65 20.82 -19.81
C VAL A 227 -15.93 22.10 -20.60
N SER A 228 -15.95 22.02 -21.94
CA SER A 228 -16.12 23.18 -22.82
C SER A 228 -17.57 23.66 -22.91
N GLN A 229 -18.55 22.74 -23.00
CA GLN A 229 -19.97 23.09 -23.13
C GLN A 229 -20.67 23.27 -21.77
N GLY A 230 -20.09 22.75 -20.70
CA GLY A 230 -20.60 22.85 -19.33
C GLY A 230 -21.83 21.98 -19.03
N VAL A 231 -22.70 21.71 -20.01
CA VAL A 231 -23.80 20.73 -19.90
C VAL A 231 -23.97 20.00 -21.24
N LEU A 232 -24.01 18.67 -21.19
CA LEU A 232 -24.33 17.81 -22.34
C LEU A 232 -25.64 17.08 -22.14
N SER A 233 -26.42 16.90 -23.21
CA SER A 233 -27.70 16.20 -23.13
C SER A 233 -27.53 14.70 -22.83
N GLN A 234 -28.56 14.09 -22.25
CA GLN A 234 -28.58 12.64 -21.99
C GLN A 234 -28.33 11.83 -23.27
N SER A 235 -28.99 12.20 -24.37
CA SER A 235 -28.89 11.49 -25.64
C SER A 235 -27.48 11.56 -26.22
N TYR A 236 -26.85 12.74 -26.16
CA TYR A 236 -25.49 12.92 -26.65
C TYR A 236 -24.52 12.00 -25.91
N LEU A 237 -24.56 11.97 -24.58
CA LEU A 237 -23.63 11.11 -23.82
C LEU A 237 -23.88 9.62 -24.04
N GLN A 238 -25.12 9.20 -24.31
CA GLN A 238 -25.44 7.81 -24.61
C GLN A 238 -24.89 7.34 -25.97
N ASP A 239 -24.59 8.26 -26.89
CA ASP A 239 -23.96 7.92 -28.16
C ASP A 239 -22.47 7.56 -28.00
N PHE A 240 -21.83 8.00 -26.91
CA PHE A 240 -20.40 7.83 -26.67
C PHE A 240 -20.04 7.04 -25.41
N ALA A 241 -20.99 6.86 -24.49
CA ALA A 241 -20.80 6.14 -23.24
C ALA A 241 -22.01 5.27 -22.89
N ASP A 242 -21.74 4.00 -22.58
CA ASP A 242 -22.73 3.06 -22.11
C ASP A 242 -23.15 3.34 -20.65
N PRO A 243 -24.26 2.75 -20.17
CA PRO A 243 -24.73 2.98 -18.80
C PRO A 243 -23.74 2.58 -17.70
N ARG A 244 -22.87 1.58 -17.93
CA ARG A 244 -21.86 1.15 -16.97
C ARG A 244 -20.74 2.19 -16.88
N GLN A 245 -20.26 2.68 -18.00
CA GLN A 245 -19.26 3.75 -18.08
C GLN A 245 -19.78 5.02 -17.40
N LEU A 246 -21.00 5.45 -17.72
CA LEU A 246 -21.65 6.59 -17.06
C LEU A 246 -21.80 6.36 -15.55
N GLY A 247 -22.16 5.14 -15.14
CA GLY A 247 -22.22 4.75 -13.73
C GLY A 247 -20.91 4.96 -12.98
N TYR A 248 -19.78 4.56 -13.55
CA TYR A 248 -18.45 4.82 -12.95
C TYR A 248 -18.09 6.30 -12.93
N LEU A 249 -18.35 7.04 -14.02
CA LEU A 249 -18.09 8.48 -14.06
C LEU A 249 -18.89 9.23 -12.98
N VAL A 250 -20.12 8.81 -12.70
CA VAL A 250 -20.92 9.36 -11.60
C VAL A 250 -20.39 8.92 -10.25
N LYS A 251 -20.11 7.62 -10.07
CA LYS A 251 -19.60 7.06 -8.82
C LYS A 251 -18.30 7.73 -8.38
N TRP A 252 -17.41 7.98 -9.34
CA TRP A 252 -16.13 8.66 -9.09
C TRP A 252 -16.27 10.18 -9.10
N ASP A 253 -17.49 10.73 -9.05
CA ASP A 253 -17.78 12.17 -9.04
C ASP A 253 -17.01 12.92 -10.13
N ILE A 254 -16.95 12.35 -11.35
CA ILE A 254 -16.39 12.99 -12.55
C ILE A 254 -17.48 13.77 -13.28
N ILE A 255 -18.68 13.19 -13.37
CA ILE A 255 -19.86 13.85 -13.93
C ILE A 255 -21.02 13.79 -12.94
N ARG A 256 -22.00 14.69 -13.10
CA ARG A 256 -23.22 14.70 -12.30
C ARG A 256 -24.45 14.87 -13.18
N GLN A 257 -25.49 14.11 -12.88
CA GLN A 257 -26.78 14.24 -13.56
C GLN A 257 -27.50 15.50 -13.09
N THR A 258 -28.11 16.23 -14.04
CA THR A 258 -28.95 17.39 -13.79
C THR A 258 -30.18 17.39 -14.69
N PRO A 259 -31.20 18.23 -14.40
CA PRO A 259 -32.34 18.37 -15.30
C PRO A 259 -31.87 18.75 -16.71
N GLY A 260 -32.13 17.88 -17.68
CA GLY A 260 -31.78 18.10 -19.09
C GLY A 260 -30.43 17.50 -19.53
N GLY A 261 -29.61 16.93 -18.63
CA GLY A 261 -28.34 16.35 -19.05
C GLY A 261 -27.33 16.09 -17.93
N TRP A 262 -26.05 16.25 -18.27
CA TRP A 262 -24.90 15.95 -17.44
C TRP A 262 -23.95 17.12 -17.40
N LEU A 263 -23.40 17.41 -16.23
CA LEU A 263 -22.41 18.47 -16.02
C LEU A 263 -21.07 17.91 -15.53
N PRO A 264 -19.95 18.59 -15.85
CA PRO A 264 -18.65 18.26 -15.28
C PRO A 264 -18.62 18.65 -13.81
N THR A 265 -18.07 17.79 -12.97
CA THR A 265 -17.82 18.13 -11.56
C THR A 265 -16.53 18.94 -11.42
N PRO A 266 -16.29 19.58 -10.25
CA PRO A 266 -14.99 20.18 -9.96
C PRO A 266 -13.82 19.20 -10.09
N LYS A 267 -14.05 17.90 -9.85
CA LYS A 267 -13.04 16.86 -10.03
C LYS A 267 -12.66 16.70 -11.49
N LEU A 268 -13.62 16.62 -12.40
CA LEU A 268 -13.33 16.56 -13.83
C LEU A 268 -12.57 17.81 -14.29
N VAL A 269 -13.00 19.00 -13.88
CA VAL A 269 -12.30 20.25 -14.23
C VAL A 269 -10.85 20.24 -13.73
N TYR A 270 -10.61 19.76 -12.51
CA TYR A 270 -9.26 19.64 -11.96
C TYR A 270 -8.39 18.65 -12.74
N LEU A 271 -8.88 17.42 -12.97
CA LEU A 271 -8.14 16.39 -13.69
C LEU A 271 -7.89 16.78 -15.15
N TYR A 272 -8.85 17.43 -15.79
CA TYR A 272 -8.73 17.96 -17.15
C TYR A 272 -7.71 19.11 -17.22
N GLY A 273 -7.70 20.01 -16.23
CA GLY A 273 -6.70 21.06 -16.10
C GLY A 273 -5.28 20.51 -15.96
N LEU A 274 -5.09 19.45 -15.16
CA LEU A 274 -3.80 18.76 -15.06
C LEU A 274 -3.37 18.16 -16.40
N TYR A 275 -4.30 17.51 -17.10
CA TYR A 275 -4.05 16.91 -18.41
C TYR A 275 -3.64 17.96 -19.47
N LYS A 276 -4.34 19.10 -19.54
CA LYS A 276 -4.07 20.19 -20.51
C LYS A 276 -2.88 21.08 -20.16
N SER A 277 -2.37 21.04 -18.93
CA SER A 277 -1.23 21.87 -18.49
C SER A 277 0.13 21.44 -19.07
N ARG A 278 0.12 20.66 -20.15
CA ARG A 278 1.28 20.08 -20.84
C ARG A 278 1.19 20.30 -22.34
#